data_AF-A0A2V9QYI9-F1
#
_entry.id   AF-A0A2V9QYI9-F1
#
_cell.length_a   1.000
_cell.length_b   1.000
_cell.length_c   1.000
_cell.angle_alpha   90.00
_cell.angle_beta   90.00
_cell.angle_gamma   90.00
#
_symmetry.space_group_name_H-M   'P 1'
#
loop_
_entity.id
_entity.type
_entity.pdbx_description
1 polymer ?
#
loop_
_entity_poly.entity_id
_entity_poly.type
_entity_poly.pdbx_seq_one_letter_code
_entity_poly.pdbx_strand_id
1 'polypeptide(L)'
;MVVKCEEVWREVSNYMDGEVGPELRGAMDEHFRICKRCTSVLEGTQNVVHLYGDESMVSVPLGYSHRLHRRLEEDMHPGRRTFFGWMVAAAASVLVAGGFEAARSSGRLPQLRSPHAQRASSVPPDMMVLIYPDGKTFHVAGCTYIPSQAHLESVKASEAEREGYTPCVRCLKKYLTQNTSSGDTPIRTV
;
A
#
# COMPACT_ATOMS: atom_id res chain seq x y z
N MET A 1 -30.87 37.84 -18.53
CA MET A 1 -30.86 39.22 -19.05
C MET A 1 -29.47 39.48 -19.61
N VAL A 2 -29.33 39.99 -20.83
CA VAL A 2 -28.00 40.23 -21.41
C VAL A 2 -27.52 41.61 -20.94
N VAL A 3 -26.64 41.64 -19.94
CA VAL A 3 -25.98 42.88 -19.49
C VAL A 3 -24.97 43.34 -20.54
N LYS A 4 -24.87 44.64 -20.76
CA LYS A 4 -23.94 45.23 -21.75
C LYS A 4 -22.58 45.50 -21.11
N CYS A 5 -21.52 45.54 -21.92
CA CYS A 5 -20.16 45.81 -21.44
C CYS A 5 -20.04 47.14 -20.68
N GLU A 6 -20.73 48.18 -21.14
CA GLU A 6 -20.71 49.51 -20.52
C GLU A 6 -21.32 49.50 -19.11
N GLU A 7 -22.36 48.68 -18.92
CA GLU A 7 -23.01 48.50 -17.63
C GLU A 7 -22.11 47.70 -16.68
N VAL A 8 -21.45 46.66 -17.19
CA VAL A 8 -20.43 45.91 -16.43
C VAL A 8 -19.30 46.83 -15.97
N TRP A 9 -18.78 47.71 -16.84
CA TRP A 9 -17.68 48.60 -16.47
C TRP A 9 -18.09 49.67 -15.44
N ARG A 10 -19.34 50.14 -15.50
CA ARG A 10 -19.88 51.07 -14.49
C ARG A 10 -20.05 50.40 -13.12
N GLU A 11 -20.42 49.13 -13.11
CA GLU A 11 -20.77 48.40 -11.88
C GLU A 11 -19.63 47.50 -11.36
N VAL A 12 -18.46 47.46 -12.03
CA VAL A 12 -17.37 46.54 -11.66
C VAL A 12 -16.82 46.79 -10.25
N SER A 13 -16.77 48.05 -9.81
CA SER A 13 -16.35 48.39 -8.43
C SER A 13 -17.37 47.86 -7.42
N ASN A 14 -18.64 48.23 -7.59
CA ASN A 14 -19.74 47.76 -6.74
C ASN A 14 -19.82 46.22 -6.71
N TYR A 15 -19.51 45.57 -7.84
CA TYR A 15 -19.43 44.12 -7.96
C TYR A 15 -18.33 43.51 -7.08
N MET A 16 -17.13 44.10 -7.10
CA MET A 16 -16.01 43.70 -6.25
C MET A 16 -16.32 43.94 -4.77
N ASP A 17 -16.98 45.04 -4.45
CA ASP A 17 -17.29 45.44 -3.06
C ASP A 17 -18.50 44.70 -2.47
N GLY A 18 -19.21 43.88 -3.26
CA GLY A 18 -20.37 43.13 -2.77
C GLY A 18 -21.70 43.87 -2.91
N GLU A 19 -21.72 45.10 -3.42
CA GLU A 19 -22.83 46.06 -3.31
C GLU A 19 -23.86 46.01 -4.45
N VAL A 20 -23.66 45.17 -5.47
CA VAL A 20 -24.69 44.92 -6.50
C VAL A 20 -25.76 43.96 -6.02
N GLY A 21 -27.01 44.26 -6.39
CA GLY A 21 -28.16 43.38 -6.16
C GLY A 21 -28.00 42.00 -6.83
N PRO A 22 -28.70 40.97 -6.31
CA PRO A 22 -28.48 39.57 -6.70
C PRO A 22 -28.80 39.29 -8.17
N GLU A 23 -29.79 39.97 -8.75
CA GLU A 23 -30.17 39.82 -10.15
C GLU A 23 -29.08 40.33 -11.11
N LEU A 24 -28.56 41.54 -10.85
CA LEU A 24 -27.51 42.15 -11.64
C LEU A 24 -26.17 41.41 -11.46
N ARG A 25 -25.86 40.95 -10.24
CA ARG A 25 -24.70 40.10 -9.97
C ARG A 25 -24.71 38.85 -10.83
N GLY A 26 -25.82 38.12 -10.86
CA GLY A 26 -25.95 36.92 -11.70
C GLY A 26 -25.83 37.21 -13.21
N ALA A 27 -26.33 38.36 -13.68
CA ALA A 27 -26.18 38.78 -15.06
C ALA A 27 -24.72 39.13 -15.41
N MET A 28 -23.99 39.77 -14.50
CA MET A 28 -22.56 40.08 -14.64
C MET A 28 -21.72 38.81 -14.62
N ASP A 29 -22.00 37.85 -13.73
CA ASP A 29 -21.32 36.55 -13.65
C ASP A 29 -21.39 35.81 -14.99
N GLU A 30 -22.57 35.76 -15.60
CA GLU A 30 -22.76 35.13 -16.90
C GLU A 30 -22.03 35.90 -18.02
N HIS A 31 -22.02 37.22 -17.96
CA HIS A 31 -21.28 38.05 -18.92
C HIS A 31 -19.76 37.82 -18.84
N PHE A 32 -19.19 37.67 -17.64
CA PHE A 32 -17.76 37.39 -17.45
C PHE A 32 -17.34 36.02 -18.00
N ARG A 33 -18.26 35.04 -18.07
CA ARG A 33 -17.96 33.73 -18.67
C ARG A 33 -17.80 33.80 -20.18
N ILE A 34 -18.51 34.72 -20.84
CA ILE A 34 -18.61 34.77 -22.30
C ILE A 34 -17.70 35.88 -22.88
N CYS A 35 -17.59 37.02 -22.18
CA CYS A 35 -16.91 38.21 -22.69
C CYS A 35 -15.50 38.36 -22.10
N LYS A 36 -14.49 37.92 -22.87
CA LYS A 36 -13.07 38.02 -22.50
C LYS A 36 -12.63 39.44 -22.13
N ARG A 37 -13.17 40.48 -22.78
CA ARG A 37 -12.82 41.88 -22.50
C ARG A 37 -13.22 42.30 -21.09
N CYS A 38 -14.42 41.91 -20.66
CA CYS A 38 -14.92 42.24 -19.33
C CYS A 38 -14.23 41.41 -18.24
N THR A 39 -13.86 40.17 -18.54
CA THR A 39 -13.01 39.36 -17.65
C THR A 39 -11.67 40.06 -17.40
N SER A 40 -10.99 40.53 -18.46
CA SER A 40 -9.72 41.25 -18.31
C SER A 40 -9.86 42.56 -17.55
N VAL A 41 -11.01 43.26 -17.65
CA VAL A 41 -11.29 44.45 -16.83
C VAL A 41 -11.42 44.07 -15.35
N LEU A 42 -12.21 43.04 -15.03
CA LEU A 42 -12.38 42.56 -13.65
C LEU A 42 -11.04 42.12 -13.04
N GLU A 43 -10.28 41.29 -13.74
CA GLU A 43 -8.96 40.83 -13.31
C GLU A 43 -7.98 41.99 -13.14
N GLY A 44 -7.98 42.96 -14.07
CA GLY A 44 -7.14 44.14 -14.00
C GLY A 44 -7.46 45.00 -12.78
N THR A 45 -8.74 45.25 -12.49
CA THR A 45 -9.16 46.01 -11.30
C THR A 45 -8.80 45.27 -10.02
N GLN A 46 -9.03 43.95 -9.95
CA GLN A 46 -8.60 43.12 -8.81
C GLN A 46 -7.09 43.17 -8.59
N ASN A 47 -6.30 43.11 -9.66
CA ASN A 47 -4.85 43.19 -9.59
C ASN A 47 -4.38 44.56 -9.07
N VAL A 48 -4.98 45.67 -9.52
CA VAL A 48 -4.66 47.01 -8.99
C VAL A 48 -4.97 47.10 -7.50
N VAL A 49 -6.15 46.61 -7.07
CA VAL A 49 -6.51 46.57 -5.65
C VAL A 49 -5.51 45.73 -4.86
N HIS A 50 -5.09 44.59 -5.38
CA HIS A 50 -4.08 43.74 -4.74
C HIS A 50 -2.72 44.44 -4.63
N LEU A 51 -2.25 45.12 -5.68
CA LEU A 51 -1.00 45.86 -5.67
C LEU A 51 -1.00 47.01 -4.65
N TYR A 52 -2.14 47.69 -4.48
CA TYR A 52 -2.29 48.73 -3.46
C TYR A 52 -2.54 48.15 -2.06
N GLY A 53 -3.08 46.94 -1.96
CA GLY A 53 -3.36 46.23 -0.72
C GLY A 53 -2.16 45.49 -0.12
N ASP A 54 -1.01 45.49 -0.80
CA ASP A 54 0.22 44.88 -0.30
C ASP A 54 0.66 45.57 1.02
N GLU A 55 0.90 44.75 2.04
CA GLU A 55 0.76 45.00 3.49
C GLU A 55 1.75 46.02 4.12
N SER A 56 2.29 46.95 3.35
CA SER A 56 3.29 47.93 3.81
C SER A 56 2.71 49.25 4.34
N MET A 57 1.40 49.50 4.22
CA MET A 57 0.82 50.82 4.54
C MET A 57 0.19 50.96 5.92
N VAL A 58 -0.06 49.88 6.67
CA VAL A 58 -0.61 49.97 8.03
C VAL A 58 0.16 49.07 8.98
N SER A 59 0.98 49.67 9.83
CA SER A 59 1.63 48.93 10.91
C SER A 59 0.58 48.43 11.89
N VAL A 60 0.55 47.11 12.08
CA VAL A 60 -0.33 46.49 13.07
C VAL A 60 0.09 46.96 14.48
N PRO A 61 -0.85 47.35 15.36
CA PRO A 61 -0.51 47.74 16.73
C PRO A 61 0.27 46.65 17.48
N LEU A 62 1.19 47.06 18.34
CA LEU A 62 2.00 46.14 19.14
C LEU A 62 1.13 45.11 19.87
N GLY A 63 1.51 43.84 19.72
CA GLY A 63 0.84 42.71 20.37
C GLY A 63 -0.52 42.30 19.78
N TYR A 64 -0.97 42.88 18.66
CA TYR A 64 -2.21 42.44 18.00
C TYR A 64 -2.17 40.96 17.60
N SER A 65 -1.10 40.52 16.94
CA SER A 65 -0.94 39.12 16.53
C SER A 65 -0.99 38.17 17.72
N HIS A 66 -0.37 38.54 18.85
CA HIS A 66 -0.41 37.76 20.07
C HIS A 66 -1.84 37.67 20.66
N ARG A 67 -2.59 38.78 20.68
CA ARG A 67 -3.98 38.78 21.15
C ARG A 67 -4.88 37.94 20.24
N LEU A 68 -4.67 38.00 18.93
CA LEU A 68 -5.39 37.21 17.93
C LEU A 68 -5.11 35.71 18.12
N HIS A 69 -3.83 35.31 18.16
CA HIS A 69 -3.45 33.91 18.36
C HIS A 69 -4.02 33.35 19.65
N ARG A 70 -3.91 34.08 20.75
CA ARG A 70 -4.49 33.66 22.04
C ARG A 70 -6.01 33.46 21.94
N ARG A 71 -6.74 34.35 21.26
CA ARG A 71 -8.19 34.22 21.10
C ARG A 71 -8.57 33.01 20.24
N LEU A 72 -7.81 32.77 19.16
CA LEU A 72 -8.00 31.60 18.30
C LEU A 72 -7.75 30.30 19.06
N GLU A 73 -6.70 30.23 19.88
CA GLU A 73 -6.41 29.07 20.72
C GLU A 73 -7.50 28.84 21.79
N GLU A 74 -8.03 29.91 22.38
CA GLU A 74 -9.15 29.82 23.34
C GLU A 74 -10.45 29.32 22.69
N ASP A 75 -10.77 29.80 21.49
CA ASP A 75 -12.00 29.43 20.77
C ASP A 75 -11.86 28.06 20.07
N MET A 76 -10.63 27.63 19.78
CA MET A 76 -10.32 26.26 19.37
C MET A 76 -10.32 25.34 20.59
N HIS A 77 -11.50 24.99 21.10
CA HIS A 77 -11.62 23.93 22.10
C HIS A 77 -10.87 22.67 21.62
N PRO A 78 -10.10 21.98 22.48
CA PRO A 78 -9.62 20.63 22.19
C PRO A 78 -10.87 19.75 22.05
N GLY A 79 -11.34 19.61 20.82
CA GLY A 79 -12.61 18.96 20.54
C GLY A 79 -12.60 17.54 21.09
N ARG A 80 -13.81 17.01 21.36
CA ARG A 80 -14.15 15.58 21.66
C ARG A 80 -13.42 14.50 20.84
N ARG A 81 -12.62 14.89 19.85
CA ARG A 81 -11.75 14.09 18.98
C ARG A 81 -10.59 13.45 19.70
N THR A 82 -10.18 13.89 20.89
CA THR A 82 -9.04 13.26 21.60
C THR A 82 -9.35 11.83 22.03
N PHE A 83 -10.52 11.57 22.63
CA PHE A 83 -10.90 10.21 23.06
C PHE A 83 -11.10 9.26 21.86
N PHE A 84 -11.85 9.70 20.85
CA PHE A 84 -12.05 8.91 19.62
C PHE A 84 -10.75 8.74 18.82
N GLY A 85 -9.86 9.74 18.83
CA GLY A 85 -8.54 9.68 18.19
C GLY A 85 -7.64 8.63 18.82
N TRP A 86 -7.59 8.57 20.16
CA TRP A 86 -6.84 7.53 20.88
C TRP A 86 -7.43 6.13 20.66
N MET A 87 -8.77 5.99 20.62
CA MET A 87 -9.42 4.72 20.30
C MET A 87 -9.08 4.20 18.90
N VAL A 88 -9.06 5.08 17.88
CA VAL A 88 -8.68 4.72 16.52
C VAL A 88 -7.21 4.29 16.43
N ALA A 89 -6.31 5.02 17.10
CA ALA A 89 -4.89 4.66 17.15
C ALA A 89 -4.64 3.28 17.80
N ALA A 90 -5.36 2.98 18.89
CA ALA A 90 -5.30 1.68 19.54
C ALA A 90 -5.81 0.55 18.61
N ALA A 91 -6.96 0.75 17.95
CA ALA A 91 -7.52 -0.23 17.03
C ALA A 91 -6.61 -0.52 15.82
N ALA A 92 -6.00 0.52 15.23
CA ALA A 92 -5.06 0.37 14.12
C ALA A 92 -3.82 -0.46 14.52
N SER A 93 -3.32 -0.24 15.75
CA SER A 93 -2.15 -0.96 16.27
C SER A 93 -2.42 -2.46 16.41
N VAL A 94 -3.62 -2.83 16.89
CA VAL A 94 -4.04 -4.24 17.01
C VAL A 94 -4.14 -4.92 15.64
N LEU A 95 -4.69 -4.23 14.63
CA LEU A 95 -4.81 -4.79 13.27
C LEU A 95 -3.45 -5.05 12.62
N VAL A 96 -2.48 -4.15 12.81
CA VAL A 96 -1.12 -4.32 12.26
C VAL A 96 -0.41 -5.49 12.93
N ALA A 97 -0.48 -5.60 14.25
CA ALA A 97 0.13 -6.72 14.98
C ALA A 97 -0.49 -8.07 14.59
N GLY A 98 -1.83 -8.15 14.56
CA GLY A 98 -2.55 -9.35 14.16
C GLY A 98 -2.27 -9.76 12.70
N GLY A 99 -2.23 -8.80 11.77
CA GLY A 99 -1.89 -9.06 10.38
C GLY A 99 -0.45 -9.57 10.20
N PHE A 100 0.51 -9.03 10.96
CA PHE A 100 1.91 -9.46 10.91
C PHE A 100 2.09 -10.89 11.42
N GLU A 101 1.39 -11.28 12.50
CA GLU A 101 1.44 -12.66 12.99
C GLU A 101 0.78 -13.65 12.02
N ALA A 102 -0.38 -13.31 11.45
CA ALA A 102 -1.04 -14.13 10.43
C ALA A 102 -0.20 -14.29 9.15
N ALA A 103 0.53 -13.23 8.76
CA ALA A 103 1.47 -13.30 7.64
C ALA A 103 2.71 -14.15 7.97
N ARG A 104 3.14 -14.19 9.24
CA ARG A 104 4.27 -15.02 9.68
C ARG A 104 3.90 -16.50 9.83
N SER A 105 2.66 -16.80 10.22
CA SER A 105 2.14 -18.17 10.30
C SER A 105 1.81 -18.76 8.92
N SER A 106 1.55 -17.91 7.94
CA SER A 106 1.39 -18.30 6.54
C SER A 106 2.76 -18.62 5.96
N GLY A 107 3.24 -19.84 6.18
CA GLY A 107 4.49 -20.33 5.60
C GLY A 107 4.53 -20.03 4.11
N ARG A 108 5.48 -19.20 3.67
CA ARG A 108 5.77 -19.04 2.23
C ARG A 108 6.07 -20.42 1.68
N LEU A 109 5.24 -20.90 0.76
CA LEU A 109 5.55 -22.08 -0.02
C LEU A 109 6.92 -21.84 -0.68
N PRO A 110 7.91 -22.75 -0.48
CA PRO A 110 9.22 -22.61 -1.11
C PRO A 110 9.04 -22.42 -2.61
N GLN A 111 9.71 -21.43 -3.20
CA GLN A 111 9.81 -21.36 -4.65
C GLN A 111 10.55 -22.62 -5.11
N LEU A 112 9.86 -23.47 -5.86
CA LEU A 112 10.45 -24.62 -6.51
C LEU A 112 11.60 -24.12 -7.39
N ARG A 113 12.79 -24.72 -7.28
CA ARG A 113 13.98 -24.34 -8.08
C ARG A 113 13.79 -24.53 -9.60
N SER A 114 12.66 -25.10 -10.05
CA SER A 114 12.27 -25.14 -11.46
C SER A 114 10.75 -24.99 -11.64
N PRO A 115 10.27 -24.30 -12.69
CA PRO A 115 8.84 -24.07 -12.94
C PRO A 115 8.02 -25.34 -13.25
N HIS A 116 8.68 -26.44 -13.62
CA HIS A 116 8.06 -27.70 -14.03
C HIS A 116 8.18 -28.82 -13.00
N ALA A 117 8.72 -28.54 -11.82
CA ALA A 117 8.84 -29.53 -10.76
C ALA A 117 7.49 -29.87 -10.12
N GLN A 118 7.15 -31.15 -10.07
CA GLN A 118 6.06 -31.64 -9.23
C GLN A 118 6.55 -31.80 -7.79
N ARG A 119 5.72 -31.42 -6.81
CA ARG A 119 6.01 -31.62 -5.39
C ARG A 119 6.19 -33.11 -5.10
N ALA A 120 7.14 -33.45 -4.24
CA ALA A 120 7.32 -34.79 -3.69
C ALA A 120 6.17 -35.14 -2.73
N SER A 121 4.95 -35.32 -3.24
CA SER A 121 3.80 -35.72 -2.41
C SER A 121 3.89 -37.16 -1.90
N SER A 122 4.92 -37.92 -2.31
CA SER A 122 5.00 -39.36 -2.12
C SER A 122 6.31 -39.85 -1.47
N VAL A 123 7.07 -38.96 -0.81
CA VAL A 123 8.33 -39.31 -0.13
C VAL A 123 8.17 -39.15 1.39
N PRO A 124 8.57 -40.13 2.22
CA PRO A 124 8.44 -40.02 3.68
C PRO A 124 9.29 -38.87 4.26
N PRO A 125 8.76 -38.03 5.16
CA PRO A 125 9.42 -36.80 5.61
C PRO A 125 10.72 -37.03 6.39
N ASP A 126 10.83 -38.13 7.11
CA ASP A 126 12.01 -38.49 7.92
C ASP A 126 13.01 -39.40 7.18
N MET A 127 12.75 -39.72 5.91
CA MET A 127 13.68 -40.52 5.11
C MET A 127 14.96 -39.74 4.84
N MET A 128 16.13 -40.35 5.08
CA MET A 128 17.41 -39.75 4.73
C MET A 128 17.65 -39.87 3.22
N VAL A 129 17.91 -38.74 2.57
CA VAL A 129 18.17 -38.63 1.12
C VAL A 129 19.48 -37.91 0.87
N LEU A 130 20.12 -38.23 -0.26
CA LEU A 130 21.39 -37.64 -0.65
C LEU A 130 21.15 -36.47 -1.60
N ILE A 131 21.74 -35.32 -1.29
CA ILE A 131 21.72 -34.11 -2.14
C ILE A 131 23.11 -33.75 -2.59
N TYR A 132 23.19 -33.12 -3.77
CA TYR A 132 24.34 -32.29 -4.12
C TYR A 132 24.03 -30.85 -3.67
N PRO A 133 24.96 -30.14 -3.01
CA PRO A 133 24.76 -28.75 -2.61
C PRO A 133 24.33 -27.86 -3.79
N ASP A 134 24.97 -28.03 -4.94
CA ASP A 134 24.65 -27.29 -6.18
C ASP A 134 23.56 -27.97 -7.04
N GLY A 135 22.95 -29.04 -6.52
CA GLY A 135 21.96 -29.85 -7.21
C GLY A 135 20.55 -29.25 -7.22
N LYS A 136 19.68 -29.90 -8.00
CA LYS A 136 18.23 -29.60 -8.03
C LYS A 136 17.38 -30.78 -7.59
N THR A 137 17.99 -31.96 -7.48
CA THR A 137 17.32 -33.21 -7.11
C THR A 137 17.99 -33.87 -5.93
N PHE A 138 17.20 -34.55 -5.10
CA PHE A 138 17.71 -35.51 -4.13
C PHE A 138 17.62 -36.95 -4.66
N HIS A 139 18.47 -37.83 -4.13
CA HIS A 139 18.69 -39.20 -4.56
C HIS A 139 18.56 -40.19 -3.38
N VAL A 140 18.26 -41.46 -3.67
CA VAL A 140 18.36 -42.54 -2.68
C VAL A 140 19.82 -42.93 -2.46
N ALA A 141 20.13 -43.42 -1.27
CA ALA A 141 21.42 -44.08 -1.00
C ALA A 141 21.64 -45.23 -2.01
N GLY A 142 22.82 -45.27 -2.65
CA GLY A 142 23.18 -46.31 -3.61
C GLY A 142 22.59 -46.15 -5.02
N CYS A 143 22.28 -44.92 -5.46
CA CYS A 143 21.92 -44.67 -6.85
C CYS A 143 23.12 -44.86 -7.79
N THR A 144 23.00 -45.79 -8.75
CA THR A 144 24.03 -46.13 -9.75
C THR A 144 24.29 -45.04 -10.78
N TYR A 145 23.45 -44.01 -10.84
CA TYR A 145 23.55 -42.90 -11.80
C TYR A 145 24.23 -41.66 -11.23
N ILE A 146 24.80 -41.76 -10.03
CA ILE A 146 25.57 -40.71 -9.37
C ILE A 146 27.01 -40.79 -9.93
N PRO A 147 27.49 -39.79 -10.69
CA PRO A 147 28.79 -39.84 -11.35
C PRO A 147 29.98 -39.91 -10.36
N SER A 148 29.82 -39.37 -9.15
CA SER A 148 30.75 -39.52 -8.03
C SER A 148 30.04 -39.25 -6.70
N GLN A 149 30.34 -40.03 -5.66
CA GLN A 149 29.80 -39.79 -4.29
C GLN A 149 30.52 -38.66 -3.55
N ALA A 150 31.50 -38.02 -4.20
CA ALA A 150 32.18 -36.85 -3.66
C ALA A 150 31.17 -35.68 -3.60
N HIS A 151 31.10 -34.99 -2.46
CA HIS A 151 30.21 -33.83 -2.23
C HIS A 151 28.71 -34.14 -2.11
N LEU A 152 28.34 -35.33 -1.68
CA LEU A 152 26.96 -35.63 -1.29
C LEU A 152 26.74 -35.36 0.19
N GLU A 153 25.66 -34.66 0.51
CA GLU A 153 25.19 -34.45 1.87
C GLU A 153 23.93 -35.28 2.13
N SER A 154 23.84 -35.84 3.33
CA SER A 154 22.68 -36.63 3.78
C SER A 154 21.79 -35.74 4.62
N VAL A 155 20.57 -35.49 4.13
CA VAL A 155 19.57 -34.64 4.80
C VAL A 155 18.23 -35.38 4.84
N LYS A 156 17.31 -34.94 5.70
CA LYS A 156 15.95 -35.49 5.68
C LYS A 156 15.23 -35.07 4.39
N ALA A 157 14.36 -35.93 3.85
CA ALA A 157 13.56 -35.60 2.68
C ALA A 157 12.70 -34.36 2.90
N SER A 158 12.10 -34.22 4.09
CA SER A 158 11.36 -33.02 4.48
C SER A 158 12.23 -31.75 4.53
N GLU A 159 13.52 -31.88 4.83
CA GLU A 159 14.47 -30.77 4.84
C GLU A 159 14.89 -30.39 3.42
N ALA A 160 15.24 -31.37 2.59
CA ALA A 160 15.51 -31.15 1.17
C ALA A 160 14.33 -30.49 0.45
N GLU A 161 13.09 -30.90 0.76
CA GLU A 161 11.88 -30.30 0.19
C GLU A 161 11.66 -28.85 0.65
N ARG A 162 11.88 -28.55 1.94
CA ARG A 162 11.84 -27.17 2.45
C ARG A 162 12.85 -26.27 1.74
N GLU A 163 14.01 -26.81 1.40
CA GLU A 163 15.07 -26.13 0.66
C GLU A 163 14.83 -26.08 -0.87
N GLY A 164 13.75 -26.71 -1.35
CA GLY A 164 13.31 -26.64 -2.75
C GLY A 164 13.94 -27.68 -3.68
N TYR A 165 14.55 -28.75 -3.13
CA TYR A 165 14.99 -29.90 -3.90
C TYR A 165 13.80 -30.78 -4.31
N THR A 166 13.96 -31.51 -5.42
CA THR A 166 12.91 -32.37 -5.99
C THR A 166 13.36 -33.83 -6.10
N PRO A 167 12.45 -34.81 -6.07
CA PRO A 167 12.83 -36.21 -6.12
C PRO A 167 13.36 -36.55 -7.52
N CYS A 168 14.48 -37.26 -7.60
CA CYS A 168 14.96 -37.74 -8.89
C CYS A 168 13.94 -38.74 -9.49
N VAL A 169 13.42 -38.43 -10.68
CA VAL A 169 12.43 -39.29 -11.38
C VAL A 169 12.94 -40.71 -11.64
N ARG A 170 14.26 -40.88 -11.80
CA ARG A 170 14.90 -42.20 -11.98
C ARG A 170 14.93 -43.02 -10.69
N CYS A 171 14.93 -42.35 -9.53
CA CYS A 171 14.92 -42.99 -8.22
C CYS A 171 13.51 -43.11 -7.63
N LEU A 172 12.48 -42.55 -8.30
CA LEU A 172 11.13 -42.41 -7.76
C LEU A 172 10.53 -43.72 -7.24
N LYS A 173 10.65 -44.79 -8.05
CA LYS A 173 10.17 -46.13 -7.68
C LYS A 173 10.73 -46.62 -6.34
N LYS A 174 12.00 -46.32 -6.05
CA LYS A 174 12.67 -46.79 -4.82
C LYS A 174 12.14 -46.09 -3.57
N TYR A 175 11.81 -44.80 -3.65
CA TYR A 175 11.17 -44.08 -2.53
C TYR A 175 9.79 -44.68 -2.20
N LEU A 176 9.02 -45.04 -3.24
CA LEU A 176 7.70 -45.64 -3.09
C LEU A 176 7.75 -47.05 -2.50
N THR A 177 8.72 -47.88 -2.93
CA THR A 177 8.86 -49.27 -2.46
C THR A 177 9.41 -49.37 -1.02
N GLN A 178 10.23 -48.42 -0.57
CA GLN A 178 10.69 -48.41 0.82
C GLN A 178 9.56 -48.01 1.78
N ASN A 179 8.60 -47.21 1.32
CA ASN A 179 7.40 -46.85 2.08
C ASN A 179 6.50 -48.07 2.36
N THR A 180 6.47 -49.06 1.45
CA THR A 180 5.70 -50.29 1.66
C THR A 180 6.40 -51.28 2.59
N SER A 181 7.74 -51.26 2.68
CA SER A 181 8.49 -52.19 3.55
C SER A 181 8.54 -51.81 5.04
N SER A 182 8.23 -50.55 5.38
CA SER A 182 8.09 -50.10 6.77
C SER A 182 6.66 -50.20 7.32
N GLY A 183 5.75 -50.82 6.56
CA GLY A 183 4.31 -50.87 6.84
C GLY A 183 3.67 -52.25 6.72
N ASP A 184 4.41 -53.35 6.82
CA ASP A 184 3.83 -54.70 6.79
C ASP A 184 4.33 -55.55 7.97
N THR A 185 3.57 -55.52 9.07
CA THR A 185 3.48 -56.66 9.98
C THR A 185 2.32 -57.51 9.46
N PRO A 186 2.46 -58.84 9.27
CA PRO A 186 1.40 -59.66 8.72
C PRO A 186 0.25 -59.74 9.72
N ILE A 187 -0.91 -59.18 9.37
CA ILE A 187 -2.16 -59.51 10.06
C ILE A 187 -2.55 -60.92 9.61
N ARG A 188 -2.22 -61.90 10.45
CA ARG A 188 -2.87 -63.21 10.49
C ARG A 188 -4.32 -63.04 10.93
N THR A 189 -5.22 -63.77 10.25
CA THR A 189 -6.61 -64.22 10.53
C THR A 189 -7.52 -63.82 9.35
N VAL A 190 -8.18 -64.72 8.63
CA VAL A 190 -8.86 -65.98 8.99
C VAL A 190 -8.48 -67.11 8.02
#